data_AF-A0A9X1WKJ1-F1
#
_entry.id   AF-A0A9X1WKJ1-F1
#
_cell.length_a   1.000
_cell.length_b   1.000
_cell.length_c   1.000
_cell.angle_alpha   90.00
_cell.angle_beta   90.00
_cell.angle_gamma   90.00
#
_symmetry.space_group_name_H-M   'P 1'
#
loop_
_entity.id
_entity.type
_entity.pdbx_description
1 polymer ?
#
loop_
_entity_poly.entity_id
_entity_poly.type
_entity_poly.pdbx_seq_one_letter_code
_entity_poly.pdbx_strand_id
1 'polypeptide(L)'
;MSENTRQMRQVLWFFNHNHDLAVPCGEDSFIYRLIRAACKADQTNRGRLYFGFPALVWAVEVIQGEDYGYDKVARAIREEEGAPL
;
A
#
# COMPACT_ATOMS: atom_id res chain seq x y z
N MET A 1 14.73 -3.01 -4.48
CA MET A 1 13.37 -2.59 -4.07
C MET A 1 13.41 -2.31 -2.58
N SER A 2 12.99 -1.11 -2.16
CA SER A 2 12.90 -0.78 -0.73
C SER A 2 11.75 -1.57 -0.08
N GLU A 3 11.77 -1.69 1.25
CA GLU A 3 10.66 -2.31 1.98
C GLU A 3 9.35 -1.51 1.81
N ASN A 4 9.44 -0.17 1.74
CA ASN A 4 8.30 0.70 1.47
C ASN A 4 7.69 0.41 0.11
N THR A 5 8.53 0.35 -0.93
CA THR A 5 8.09 0.03 -2.29
C THR A 5 7.42 -1.35 -2.33
N ARG A 6 8.01 -2.35 -1.65
CA ARG A 6 7.41 -3.69 -1.56
C ARG A 6 6.03 -3.65 -0.93
N GLN A 7 5.87 -2.95 0.18
CA GLN A 7 4.60 -2.81 0.89
C GLN A 7 3.54 -2.10 0.03
N MET A 8 3.89 -1.01 -0.64
CA MET A 8 2.97 -0.31 -1.56
C MET A 8 2.51 -1.22 -2.71
N ARG A 9 3.42 -1.99 -3.31
CA ARG A 9 3.10 -2.97 -4.37
C ARG A 9 2.20 -4.11 -3.86
N GLN A 10 2.34 -4.52 -2.60
CA GLN A 10 1.47 -5.50 -1.96
C GLN A 10 0.08 -4.95 -1.65
N VAL A 11 -0.02 -3.66 -1.32
CA VAL A 11 -1.31 -2.95 -1.21
C VAL A 11 -1.98 -2.85 -2.59
N LEU A 12 -1.24 -2.52 -3.65
CA LEU A 12 -1.77 -2.55 -5.02
C LEU A 12 -2.31 -3.92 -5.38
N TRP A 13 -1.57 -4.99 -5.10
CA TRP A 13 -2.04 -6.36 -5.33
C TRP A 13 -3.34 -6.67 -4.58
N PHE A 14 -3.43 -6.28 -3.31
CA PHE A 14 -4.62 -6.49 -2.48
C PHE A 14 -5.89 -5.89 -3.10
N PHE A 15 -5.81 -4.68 -3.65
CA PHE A 15 -6.95 -3.99 -4.24
C PHE A 15 -7.17 -4.32 -5.72
N ASN A 16 -6.09 -4.54 -6.48
CA ASN A 16 -6.12 -4.85 -7.90
C ASN A 16 -4.98 -5.81 -8.27
N HIS A 17 -5.30 -7.10 -8.35
CA HIS A 17 -4.34 -8.17 -8.62
C HIS A 17 -3.71 -8.07 -10.03
N ASN A 18 -4.33 -7.33 -10.95
CA ASN A 18 -3.90 -7.19 -12.33
C ASN A 18 -3.07 -5.92 -12.58
N HIS A 19 -2.79 -5.12 -11.55
CA HIS A 19 -1.96 -3.92 -11.71
C HIS A 19 -0.52 -4.31 -12.06
N ASP A 20 0.09 -3.63 -13.04
CA ASP A 20 1.46 -3.90 -13.53
C ASP A 20 2.55 -3.86 -12.44
N LEU A 21 2.37 -3.03 -11.42
CA LEU A 21 3.29 -2.90 -10.28
C LEU A 21 2.96 -3.85 -9.12
N ALA A 22 1.84 -4.56 -9.14
CA ALA A 22 1.38 -5.39 -8.03
C ALA A 22 2.35 -6.53 -7.71
N VAL A 23 2.61 -6.76 -6.42
CA VAL A 23 3.41 -7.89 -5.93
C VAL A 23 2.57 -8.71 -4.95
N PRO A 24 2.44 -10.03 -5.15
CA PRO A 24 1.68 -10.87 -4.22
C PRO A 24 2.24 -10.83 -2.80
N CYS A 25 1.35 -10.74 -1.81
CA CYS A 25 1.70 -11.01 -0.41
C CYS A 25 1.19 -12.36 0.08
N GLY A 26 0.23 -12.99 -0.61
CA GLY A 26 -0.42 -14.24 -0.21
C GLY A 26 -1.53 -14.01 0.82
N GLU A 27 -2.70 -14.62 0.60
CA GLU A 27 -3.95 -14.33 1.34
C GLU A 27 -3.89 -14.67 2.84
N ASP A 28 -2.99 -15.57 3.25
CA ASP A 28 -2.79 -15.93 4.67
C ASP A 28 -1.63 -15.21 5.34
N SER A 29 -0.89 -14.38 4.60
CA SER A 29 0.29 -13.72 5.13
C SER A 29 -0.02 -12.67 6.20
N PHE A 30 0.97 -12.41 7.05
CA PHE A 30 0.92 -11.30 8.01
C PHE A 30 0.61 -9.96 7.31
N ILE A 31 1.27 -9.69 6.18
CA ILE A 31 1.05 -8.46 5.41
C ILE A 31 -0.39 -8.36 4.91
N TYR A 32 -0.96 -9.43 4.36
CA TYR A 32 -2.36 -9.41 3.92
C TYR A 32 -3.33 -9.08 5.07
N ARG A 33 -3.13 -9.70 6.23
CA ARG A 33 -3.92 -9.42 7.44
C ARG A 33 -3.74 -7.98 7.92
N LEU A 34 -2.52 -7.45 7.81
CA LEU A 34 -2.19 -6.07 8.15
C LEU A 34 -2.87 -5.06 7.22
N ILE A 35 -2.89 -5.31 5.90
CA ILE A 35 -3.61 -4.48 4.92
C ILE A 35 -5.11 -4.48 5.24
N ARG A 36 -5.71 -5.65 5.53
CA ARG A 36 -7.11 -5.75 5.95
C ARG A 36 -7.39 -4.98 7.24
N ALA A 37 -6.46 -5.01 8.20
CA ALA A 37 -6.58 -4.24 9.43
C ALA A 37 -6.54 -2.74 9.15
N ALA A 38 -5.62 -2.26 8.32
CA ALA A 38 -5.53 -0.86 7.92
C ALA A 38 -6.81 -0.36 7.23
N CYS A 39 -7.41 -1.18 6.35
CA CYS A 39 -8.67 -0.87 5.65
C CYS A 39 -9.87 -0.67 6.59
N LYS A 40 -9.83 -1.27 7.79
CA LYS A 40 -10.95 -1.27 8.77
C LYS A 40 -10.66 -0.44 10.02
N ALA A 41 -9.41 0.01 10.19
CA ALA A 41 -9.00 0.74 11.38
C ALA A 41 -9.72 2.09 11.45
N ASP A 42 -10.19 2.44 12.65
CA ASP A 42 -10.52 3.83 12.99
C ASP A 42 -9.28 4.72 12.95
N GLN A 43 -9.47 6.04 13.05
CA GLN A 43 -8.39 7.01 12.94
C GLN A 43 -7.26 6.78 13.97
N THR A 44 -7.59 6.40 15.21
CA THR A 44 -6.60 6.18 16.27
C THR A 44 -5.76 4.93 16.00
N ASN A 45 -6.40 3.82 15.68
CA ASN A 45 -5.72 2.57 15.38
C ASN A 45 -4.93 2.67 14.07
N ARG A 46 -5.43 3.43 13.09
CA ARG A 46 -4.69 3.70 11.86
C ARG A 46 -3.42 4.51 12.12
N GLY A 47 -3.48 5.53 12.98
CA GLY A 47 -2.29 6.26 13.41
C GLY A 47 -1.25 5.34 14.06
N ARG A 48 -1.68 4.38 14.89
CA ARG A 48 -0.78 3.37 15.49
C ARG A 48 -0.15 2.46 14.43
N LEU A 49 -0.92 2.00 13.45
CA LEU A 49 -0.41 1.20 12.34
C LEU A 49 0.59 2.00 11.49
N TYR A 50 0.32 3.28 11.25
CA TYR A 50 1.18 4.16 10.47
C TYR A 50 2.58 4.30 11.10
N PHE A 51 2.69 4.34 12.43
CA PHE A 51 4.01 4.37 13.10
C PHE A 51 4.87 3.14 12.80
N GLY A 52 4.27 1.97 12.61
CA GLY A 52 5.00 0.73 12.30
C GLY A 52 5.14 0.44 10.81
N PHE A 53 4.15 0.83 10.01
CA PHE A 53 4.02 0.47 8.59
C PHE A 53 3.54 1.67 7.76
N PRO A 54 4.32 2.76 7.69
CA PRO A 54 3.86 4.04 7.12
C PRO A 54 3.48 3.90 5.64
N ALA A 55 4.31 3.25 4.82
CA ALA A 55 4.07 3.11 3.38
C ALA A 55 2.82 2.27 3.08
N LEU A 56 2.61 1.19 3.84
CA LEU A 56 1.41 0.35 3.71
C LEU A 56 0.15 1.13 4.05
N VAL A 57 0.15 1.81 5.21
CA VAL A 57 -1.03 2.55 5.66
C VAL A 57 -1.33 3.72 4.73
N TRP A 58 -0.31 4.48 4.33
CA TRP A 58 -0.47 5.56 3.35
C TRP A 58 -1.09 5.07 2.04
N ALA A 59 -0.59 3.96 1.48
CA ALA A 59 -1.12 3.42 0.22
C ALA A 59 -2.59 2.97 0.36
N VAL A 60 -2.97 2.40 1.50
CA VAL A 60 -4.36 2.04 1.79
C VAL A 60 -5.24 3.29 1.84
N GLU A 61 -4.80 4.33 2.54
CA GLU A 61 -5.55 5.59 2.66
C GLU A 61 -5.76 6.26 1.31
N VAL A 62 -4.71 6.35 0.50
CA VAL A 62 -4.77 6.99 -0.82
C VAL A 62 -5.70 6.22 -1.77
N ILE A 63 -5.63 4.89 -1.79
CA ILE A 63 -6.50 4.08 -2.66
C ILE A 63 -7.97 4.16 -2.23
N GLN A 64 -8.25 4.17 -0.93
CA GLN A 64 -9.64 4.20 -0.42
C GLN A 64 -10.25 5.61 -0.42
N GLY A 65 -9.43 6.65 -0.27
CA GLY A 65 -9.89 8.01 0.04
C GLY A 65 -9.72 9.03 -1.07
N GLU A 66 -8.91 8.74 -2.09
CA GLU A 66 -8.58 9.73 -3.12
C GLU A 66 -8.94 9.27 -4.54
N ASP A 67 -9.39 10.23 -5.36
CA ASP A 67 -9.48 10.02 -6.81
C ASP A 67 -8.10 9.67 -7.36
N TYR A 68 -8.07 8.71 -8.29
CA TYR A 68 -6.86 8.18 -8.91
C TYR A 68 -5.83 7.62 -7.88
N GLY A 69 -6.31 7.05 -6.78
CA GLY A 69 -5.44 6.53 -5.72
C GLY A 69 -4.42 5.49 -6.20
N TYR A 70 -4.80 4.61 -7.14
CA TYR A 70 -3.85 3.66 -7.75
C TYR A 70 -2.70 4.37 -8.46
N ASP A 71 -2.99 5.40 -9.26
CA ASP A 71 -1.97 6.15 -10.01
C ASP A 71 -1.02 6.91 -9.08
N LYS A 72 -1.54 7.44 -7.96
CA LYS A 72 -0.72 8.13 -6.95
C LYS A 72 0.24 7.17 -6.26
N VAL A 73 -0.23 5.99 -5.87
CA VAL A 73 0.63 4.94 -5.29
C VAL A 73 1.66 4.46 -6.31
N ALA A 74 1.25 4.24 -7.56
CA ALA A 74 2.14 3.85 -8.65
C ALA A 74 3.23 4.90 -8.92
N ARG A 75 2.88 6.19 -8.88
CA ARG A 75 3.85 7.29 -9.02
C ARG A 75 4.85 7.29 -7.85
N ALA A 76 4.38 7.17 -6.61
CA ALA A 76 5.26 7.13 -5.44
C ALA A 76 6.25 5.94 -5.49
N ILE A 77 5.80 4.77 -5.95
CA ILE A 77 6.68 3.62 -6.21
C ILE A 77 7.78 3.97 -7.23
N ARG A 78 7.41 4.58 -8.35
CA ARG A 78 8.35 4.95 -9.42
C ARG A 78 9.36 6.00 -8.95
N GLU A 79 8.91 6.98 -8.17
CA GLU A 79 9.75 8.00 -7.55
C GLU A 79 10.77 7.39 -6.56
N GLU A 80 10.34 6.47 -5.69
CA GLU A 80 11.25 5.75 -4.78
C GLU A 80 12.26 4.86 -5.52
N GLU A 81 11.87 4.28 -6.66
CA GLU A 81 12.75 3.46 -7.49
C GLU A 81 13.69 4.29 -8.41
N GLY A 82 13.56 5.63 -8.39
CA GLY A 82 14.39 6.53 -9.19
C GLY A 82 14.06 6.54 -10.67
N ALA A 83 12.86 6.12 -11.07
CA ALA A 83 12.41 6.19 -12.45
C ALA A 83 12.10 7.65 -12.84
N PRO A 84 12.48 8.10 -14.06
CA PRO A 84 12.08 9.42 -14.55
C PRO A 84 10.55 9.50 -14.69
N LEU A 85 10.01 10.67 -14.31
CA LEU A 85 8.58 11.00 -14.32
C LEU A 85 7.95 10.90 -15.71
#